data_AF-A0A0W1DR81-F1
#
_entry.id   AF-A0A0W1DR81-F1
#
_cell.length_a   1.000
_cell.length_b   1.000
_cell.length_c   1.000
_cell.angle_alpha   90.00
_cell.angle_beta   90.00
_cell.angle_gamma   90.00
#
_symmetry.space_group_name_H-M   'P 1'
#
loop_
_entity.id
_entity.type
_entity.pdbx_description
1 polymer ?
#
loop_
_entity_poly.entity_id
_entity_poly.type
_entity_poly.pdbx_seq_one_letter_code
_entity_poly.pdbx_strand_id
1 'polypeptide(L)'
;MSITPFAMKASAFRIAKAAFTRFSKDFAPNNEAPDHEQRAYEAAYLPLVSAMTDTGLAVVKCPAASIHELAEKIEIFRSEEMYEYQDVADLLDLVIDDARRLEAVAS
;
A
#
# COMPACT_ATOMS: atom_id res chain seq x y z
N MET A 1 6.81 -22.85 3.24
CA MET A 1 7.22 -21.69 2.41
C MET A 1 7.93 -20.70 3.31
N SER A 2 9.09 -20.19 2.88
CA SER A 2 9.78 -19.08 3.56
C SER A 2 8.93 -17.82 3.41
N ILE A 3 8.72 -17.07 4.49
CA ILE A 3 8.10 -15.75 4.41
C ILE A 3 9.12 -14.79 3.79
N THR A 4 8.77 -14.13 2.70
CA THR A 4 9.62 -13.16 2.01
C THR A 4 9.43 -11.76 2.59
N PRO A 5 10.41 -10.85 2.42
CA PRO A 5 10.24 -9.46 2.85
C PRO A 5 9.00 -8.79 2.25
N PHE A 6 8.72 -9.04 0.97
CA PHE A 6 7.50 -8.59 0.31
C PHE A 6 6.26 -9.14 1.01
N ALA A 7 6.18 -10.46 1.24
CA ALA A 7 5.02 -11.07 1.88
C ALA A 7 4.75 -10.51 3.30
N MET A 8 5.80 -10.20 4.07
CA MET A 8 5.63 -9.53 5.38
C MET A 8 5.01 -8.14 5.23
N LYS A 9 5.51 -7.34 4.29
CA LYS A 9 5.02 -5.97 4.05
C LYS A 9 3.61 -5.97 3.47
N ALA A 10 3.31 -6.85 2.52
CA ALA A 10 1.99 -6.99 1.93
C ALA A 10 0.95 -7.42 2.98
N SER A 11 1.32 -8.33 3.91
CA SER A 11 0.48 -8.70 5.04
C SER A 11 0.22 -7.51 5.98
N ALA A 12 1.27 -6.78 6.38
CA ALA A 12 1.13 -5.59 7.22
C ALA A 12 0.24 -4.51 6.58
N PHE A 13 0.42 -4.27 5.28
CA PHE A 13 -0.41 -3.37 4.48
C PHE A 13 -1.90 -3.77 4.54
N ARG A 14 -2.21 -5.04 4.28
CA ARG A 14 -3.60 -5.53 4.32
C ARG A 14 -4.24 -5.38 5.70
N ILE A 15 -3.49 -5.66 6.76
CA ILE A 15 -3.96 -5.49 8.14
C ILE A 15 -4.29 -4.02 8.41
N ALA A 16 -3.38 -3.10 8.04
CA ALA A 16 -3.58 -1.67 8.20
C ALA A 16 -4.80 -1.16 7.40
N LYS A 17 -4.94 -1.60 6.15
CA LYS A 17 -6.07 -1.26 5.28
C LYS A 17 -7.40 -1.78 5.85
N ALA A 18 -7.46 -3.03 6.31
CA ALA A 18 -8.65 -3.59 6.92
C ALA A 18 -9.05 -2.86 8.21
N ALA A 19 -8.07 -2.50 9.04
CA ALA A 19 -8.31 -1.71 10.26
C ALA A 19 -8.90 -0.33 9.91
N PHE A 20 -8.37 0.34 8.88
CA PHE A 20 -8.91 1.62 8.43
C PHE A 20 -10.31 1.51 7.83
N THR A 21 -10.56 0.54 6.94
CA THR A 21 -11.90 0.31 6.37
C THR A 21 -12.95 0.09 7.46
N ARG A 22 -12.57 -0.61 8.55
CA ARG A 22 -13.46 -0.77 9.70
C ARG A 22 -13.70 0.54 10.44
N PHE A 23 -12.64 1.29 10.75
CA PHE A 23 -12.74 2.57 11.44
C PHE A 23 -13.60 3.58 10.65
N SER A 24 -13.35 3.72 9.35
CA SER A 24 -14.11 4.63 8.48
C SER A 24 -15.59 4.28 8.40
N LYS A 25 -15.95 2.99 8.41
CA LYS A 25 -17.36 2.58 8.43
C LYS A 25 -18.09 3.00 9.70
N ASP A 26 -17.41 2.94 10.85
CA ASP A 26 -18.01 3.20 12.17
C ASP A 26 -17.95 4.69 12.55
N PHE A 27 -17.06 5.46 11.92
CA PHE A 27 -16.70 6.81 12.39
C PHE A 27 -16.62 7.87 11.29
N ALA A 28 -16.99 7.58 10.02
CA ALA A 28 -17.05 8.61 8.98
C ALA A 28 -18.05 9.71 9.40
N PRO A 29 -17.57 10.94 9.73
CA PRO A 29 -18.48 12.01 10.09
C PRO A 29 -19.36 12.31 8.88
N ASN A 30 -20.67 12.36 9.11
CA ASN A 30 -21.59 12.96 8.15
C ASN A 30 -21.18 14.42 7.91
N ASN A 31 -21.51 14.98 6.74
CA ASN A 31 -21.15 16.36 6.36
C ASN A 31 -21.69 17.45 7.32
N GLU A 32 -22.50 17.07 8.32
CA GLU A 32 -23.10 17.93 9.34
C GLU A 32 -22.40 17.81 10.72
N ALA A 33 -21.34 17.01 10.84
CA ALA A 33 -20.60 16.87 12.08
C ALA A 33 -19.96 18.21 12.50
N PRO A 34 -19.98 18.56 13.79
CA PRO A 34 -19.30 19.75 14.29
C PRO A 34 -17.81 19.77 13.91
N ASP A 35 -17.30 20.94 13.55
CA ASP A 35 -15.90 21.20 13.15
C ASP A 35 -14.84 20.52 14.03
N HIS A 36 -15.09 20.42 15.33
CA HIS A 36 -14.16 19.82 16.29
C HIS A 36 -14.12 18.29 16.23
N GLU A 37 -15.23 17.64 15.84
CA GLU A 37 -15.31 16.20 15.62
C GLU A 37 -14.66 15.81 14.29
N GLN A 38 -14.85 16.63 13.24
CA GLN A 38 -14.13 16.50 11.97
C GLN A 38 -12.61 16.61 12.15
N ARG A 39 -12.12 17.61 12.90
CA ARG A 39 -10.68 17.74 13.17
C ARG A 39 -10.12 16.62 14.03
N ALA A 40 -10.88 16.10 15.00
CA ALA A 40 -10.47 14.94 15.80
C ALA A 40 -10.38 13.67 14.94
N TYR A 41 -11.33 13.50 14.00
CA TYR A 41 -11.30 12.43 13.01
C TYR A 41 -10.09 12.55 12.06
N GLU A 42 -9.84 13.73 11.50
CA GLU A 42 -8.67 13.99 10.65
C GLU A 42 -7.35 13.76 11.40
N ALA A 43 -7.24 14.20 12.65
CA ALA A 43 -6.06 13.98 13.48
C ALA A 43 -5.82 12.50 13.80
N ALA A 44 -6.89 11.71 13.96
CA ALA A 44 -6.80 10.26 14.14
C ALA A 44 -6.53 9.52 12.81
N TYR A 45 -6.95 10.12 11.68
CA TYR A 45 -6.80 9.55 10.35
C TYR A 45 -5.39 9.76 9.78
N LEU A 46 -4.76 10.91 10.02
CA LEU A 46 -3.44 11.27 9.50
C LEU A 46 -2.32 10.23 9.77
N PRO A 47 -2.14 9.72 11.00
CA PRO A 47 -1.14 8.69 11.28
C PRO A 47 -1.44 7.37 10.56
N LEU A 48 -2.71 7.08 10.32
CA LEU A 48 -3.17 5.88 9.62
C LEU A 48 -2.97 6.02 8.11
N VAL A 49 -3.21 7.19 7.52
CA VAL A 49 -2.85 7.52 6.13
C VAL A 49 -1.35 7.40 5.95
N SER A 50 -0.53 8.02 6.81
CA SER A 50 0.93 7.89 6.74
C SER A 50 1.35 6.43 6.85
N ALA A 51 0.85 5.69 7.84
CA ALA A 51 1.18 4.28 8.01
C ALA A 51 0.75 3.42 6.80
N MET A 52 -0.41 3.68 6.19
CA MET A 52 -0.87 2.96 5.01
C MET A 52 -0.08 3.33 3.76
N THR A 53 0.16 4.61 3.52
CA THR A 53 0.91 5.12 2.37
C THR A 53 2.38 4.72 2.45
N ASP A 54 3.03 4.88 3.61
CA ASP A 54 4.41 4.45 3.84
C ASP A 54 4.56 2.93 3.73
N THR A 55 3.57 2.17 4.21
CA THR A 55 3.59 0.70 4.08
C THR A 55 3.31 0.27 2.64
N GLY A 56 2.38 0.90 1.93
CA GLY A 56 2.08 0.64 0.51
C GLY A 56 3.28 0.95 -0.38
N LEU A 57 3.95 2.09 -0.16
CA LEU A 57 5.21 2.44 -0.81
C LEU A 57 6.32 1.43 -0.48
N ALA A 58 6.44 1.01 0.78
CA ALA A 58 7.42 0.01 1.18
C ALA A 58 7.17 -1.35 0.50
N VAL A 59 5.91 -1.74 0.27
CA VAL A 59 5.55 -2.95 -0.49
C VAL A 59 6.08 -2.88 -1.92
N VAL A 60 5.91 -1.74 -2.61
CA VAL A 60 6.42 -1.55 -3.99
C VAL A 60 7.94 -1.48 -4.02
N LYS A 61 8.59 -0.92 -3.00
CA LYS A 61 10.05 -0.83 -2.90
C LYS A 61 10.74 -2.14 -2.51
N CYS A 62 10.01 -3.09 -1.92
CA CYS A 62 10.57 -4.40 -1.59
C CYS A 62 10.69 -5.28 -2.85
N PRO A 63 11.87 -5.84 -3.17
CA PRO A 63 12.01 -6.71 -4.34
C PRO A 63 11.14 -7.97 -4.25
N ALA A 64 10.45 -8.32 -5.33
CA ALA A 64 9.63 -9.54 -5.43
C ALA A 64 10.50 -10.81 -5.57
N ALA A 65 10.29 -11.83 -4.75
CA ALA A 65 11.05 -13.07 -4.82
C ALA A 65 10.56 -14.03 -5.91
N SER A 66 9.38 -13.78 -6.49
CA SER A 66 8.77 -14.64 -7.51
C SER A 66 7.84 -13.86 -8.44
N ILE A 67 7.48 -14.46 -9.58
CA ILE A 67 6.47 -13.90 -10.50
C ILE A 67 5.12 -13.72 -9.81
N HIS A 68 4.78 -14.60 -8.86
CA HIS A 68 3.55 -14.45 -8.08
C HIS A 68 3.57 -13.17 -7.22
N GLU A 69 4.68 -12.90 -6.54
CA GLU A 69 4.83 -11.66 -5.75
C GLU A 69 4.89 -10.41 -6.64
N LEU A 70 5.46 -10.51 -7.84
CA LEU A 70 5.44 -9.41 -8.81
C LEU A 70 4.00 -9.09 -9.25
N ALA A 71 3.19 -10.11 -9.56
CA ALA A 71 1.79 -9.92 -9.89
C ALA A 71 1.01 -9.30 -8.72
N GLU A 72 1.26 -9.76 -7.49
CA GLU A 72 0.65 -9.21 -6.28
C GLU A 72 1.03 -7.74 -6.06
N LYS A 73 2.28 -7.36 -6.32
CA LYS A 73 2.73 -5.97 -6.28
C LYS A 73 2.00 -5.10 -7.30
N ILE A 74 1.86 -5.56 -8.55
CA ILE A 74 1.14 -4.84 -9.62
C ILE A 74 -0.32 -4.60 -9.23
N GLU A 75 -0.98 -5.59 -8.62
CA GLU A 75 -2.37 -5.41 -8.20
C GLU A 75 -2.52 -4.44 -7.03
N ILE A 76 -1.58 -4.42 -6.07
CA ILE A 76 -1.55 -3.38 -5.02
C ILE A 76 -1.34 -2.00 -5.64
N PHE A 77 -0.38 -1.88 -6.56
CA PHE A 77 -0.10 -0.62 -7.24
C PHE A 77 -1.34 -0.07 -7.97
N ARG A 78 -2.10 -0.95 -8.63
CA ARG A 78 -3.34 -0.60 -9.33
C ARG A 78 -4.49 -0.30 -8.36
N SER A 79 -4.69 -1.10 -7.32
CA SER A 79 -5.84 -0.97 -6.40
C SER A 79 -5.75 0.24 -5.48
N GLU A 80 -4.54 0.71 -5.19
CA GLU A 80 -4.29 1.91 -4.39
C GLU A 80 -4.09 3.16 -5.24
N GLU A 81 -4.44 3.10 -6.53
CA GLU A 81 -4.34 4.21 -7.48
C GLU A 81 -2.95 4.87 -7.46
N MET A 82 -1.90 4.06 -7.29
CA MET A 82 -0.56 4.59 -7.10
C MET A 82 0.00 5.28 -8.35
N TYR A 83 -0.71 5.15 -9.47
CA TYR A 83 -0.46 5.86 -10.71
C TYR A 83 -0.76 7.37 -10.63
N GLU A 84 -1.49 7.83 -9.62
CA GLU A 84 -1.81 9.25 -9.40
C GLU A 84 -0.75 10.00 -8.58
N TYR A 85 0.21 9.30 -7.96
CA TYR A 85 1.29 9.94 -7.20
C TYR A 85 2.29 10.63 -8.13
N GLN A 86 2.87 11.75 -7.65
CA GLN A 86 3.90 12.50 -8.40
C GLN A 86 5.11 11.63 -8.80
N ASP A 87 5.46 10.62 -7.99
CA ASP A 87 6.63 9.76 -8.19
C ASP A 87 6.28 8.45 -8.91
N VAL A 88 5.20 8.42 -9.70
CA VAL A 88 4.72 7.21 -10.40
C VAL A 88 5.80 6.56 -11.28
N ALA A 89 6.64 7.37 -11.94
CA ALA A 89 7.70 6.88 -12.81
C ALA A 89 8.71 6.01 -12.05
N ASP A 90 9.16 6.48 -10.88
CA ASP A 90 10.10 5.76 -10.02
C ASP A 90 9.50 4.44 -9.53
N LEU A 91 8.19 4.42 -9.25
CA LEU A 91 7.49 3.21 -8.82
C LEU A 91 7.37 2.18 -9.95
N LEU A 92 7.14 2.63 -11.19
CA LEU A 92 7.11 1.76 -12.36
C LEU A 92 8.49 1.16 -12.68
N ASP A 93 9.55 1.95 -12.53
CA ASP A 93 10.93 1.46 -12.72
C ASP A 93 11.25 0.30 -11.77
N LEU A 94 10.82 0.38 -10.51
CA LEU A 94 10.99 -0.71 -9.53
C LEU A 94 10.25 -1.99 -9.94
N VAL A 95 9.05 -1.88 -10.51
CA VAL A 95 8.28 -3.03 -11.01
C VAL A 95 8.97 -3.66 -12.22
N ILE A 96 9.51 -2.84 -13.13
CA ILE A 96 10.26 -3.31 -14.30
C ILE A 96 11.56 -4.01 -13.88
N ASP A 97 12.29 -3.46 -12.91
CA ASP A 97 13.53 -4.05 -12.42
C ASP A 97 13.31 -5.40 -11.74
N ASP A 98 12.21 -5.56 -10.99
CA ASP A 98 11.82 -6.86 -10.46
C ASP A 98 11.50 -7.87 -11.58
N ALA A 99 10.79 -7.44 -12.64
CA ALA A 99 10.51 -8.30 -13.78
C ALA A 99 11.80 -8.80 -14.46
N ARG A 100 12.74 -7.88 -14.74
CA ARG A 100 14.06 -8.19 -15.32
C ARG A 100 14.85 -9.15 -14.45
N ARG A 101 14.88 -8.90 -13.13
CA ARG A 101 15.59 -9.76 -12.18
C ARG A 101 15.01 -11.18 -12.15
N LEU A 102 13.69 -11.31 -12.21
CA LEU A 102 13.02 -12.61 -12.20
C LEU A 102 13.19 -13.37 -13.52
N GLU A 103 13.21 -12.67 -14.66
CA GLU A 103 13.52 -13.26 -15.97
C GLU A 103 14.97 -13.80 -16.01
N ALA A 104 15.93 -13.03 -15.49
CA ALA A 104 17.34 -13.43 -15.42
C ALA A 104 17.58 -14.66 -14.52
N VAL A 105 16.74 -14.89 -13.51
CA VAL A 105 16.80 -16.07 -12.63
C VAL A 105 16.16 -17.30 -13.27
N ALA A 106 15.24 -17.11 -14.22
CA ALA A 106 14.56 -18.18 -14.94
C ALA A 106 15.32 -18.67 -16.18
N SER A 107 16.34 -17.93 -16.62
CA SER A 107 17.20 -18.21 -17.78
C SER A 107 18.46 -18.99 -17.37
#